data_AF-A0A5R9C877-F1
#
_entry.id   AF-A0A5R9C877-F1
#
_cell.length_a   1.000
_cell.length_b   1.000
_cell.length_c   1.000
_cell.angle_alpha   90.00
_cell.angle_beta   90.00
_cell.angle_gamma   90.00
#
_symmetry.space_group_name_H-M   'P 1'
#
loop_
_entity.id
_entity.type
_entity.pdbx_description
1 polymer ?
#
loop_
_entity_poly.entity_id
_entity_poly.type
_entity_poly.pdbx_seq_one_letter_code
_entity_poly.pdbx_strand_id
1 'polypeptide(L)'
;MYDDYPSRRKIILDGMIKKRTKNQMTVEDRVFLISEDLTKRLRARTILIVGITLLLSLTYNFFMERYDILISELEPSSGIFSEALSYTIVFIIVLGIGFATISLLAIPKNVHDHIIKELY
;
A
#
# COMPACT_ATOMS: atom_id res chain seq x y z
N MET A 1 0.76 -27.00 17.55
CA MET A 1 0.62 -25.86 18.49
C MET A 1 1.39 -24.66 17.92
N TYR A 2 0.94 -24.13 16.77
CA TYR A 2 1.55 -23.00 16.03
C TYR A 2 0.50 -22.18 15.26
N ASP A 3 -0.79 -22.29 15.62
CA ASP A 3 -1.91 -21.73 14.82
C ASP A 3 -2.35 -20.33 15.26
N ASP A 4 -1.78 -19.74 16.31
CA ASP A 4 -2.23 -18.42 16.80
C ASP A 4 -1.56 -17.22 16.14
N TYR A 5 -0.46 -17.41 15.41
CA TYR A 5 0.24 -16.29 14.79
C TYR A 5 -0.32 -15.96 13.39
N PRO A 6 -0.68 -14.69 13.12
CA PRO A 6 -1.20 -14.31 11.81
C PRO A 6 -0.14 -14.53 10.73
N SER A 7 -0.53 -15.19 9.65
CA SER A 7 0.38 -15.48 8.53
C SER A 7 0.96 -14.19 7.94
N ARG A 8 2.17 -14.28 7.36
CA ARG A 8 2.83 -13.14 6.69
C ARG A 8 1.92 -12.45 5.67
N ARG A 9 1.07 -13.20 4.96
CA ARG A 9 0.08 -12.67 4.01
C ARG A 9 -0.98 -11.82 4.70
N LYS A 10 -1.54 -12.28 5.82
CA LYS A 10 -2.52 -11.51 6.61
C LYS A 10 -1.93 -10.22 7.17
N ILE A 11 -0.68 -10.25 7.62
CA ILE A 11 0.02 -9.05 8.11
C ILE A 11 0.32 -8.06 6.96
N ILE A 12 0.62 -8.58 5.77
CA ILE A 12 0.76 -7.76 4.57
C ILE A 12 -0.58 -7.08 4.24
N LEU A 13 -1.71 -7.79 4.27
CA LEU A 13 -3.00 -7.23 3.85
C LEU A 13 -3.60 -6.30 4.92
N ASP A 14 -3.66 -6.74 6.17
CA ASP A 14 -4.49 -6.11 7.21
C ASP A 14 -3.68 -5.60 8.41
N GLY A 15 -2.35 -5.77 8.42
CA GLY A 15 -1.50 -5.35 9.52
C GLY A 15 -1.43 -3.82 9.65
N MET A 16 -2.13 -3.27 10.65
CA MET A 16 -2.13 -1.84 10.95
C MET A 16 -1.55 -1.56 12.34
N ILE A 17 -0.64 -0.58 12.43
CA ILE A 17 -0.17 -0.08 13.73
C ILE A 17 -1.22 0.87 14.31
N LYS A 18 -1.66 0.63 15.55
CA LYS A 18 -2.53 1.58 16.25
C LYS A 18 -1.80 2.90 16.49
N LYS A 19 -2.38 4.01 16.02
CA LYS A 19 -1.80 5.37 16.09
C LYS A 19 -1.41 5.83 17.51
N ARG A 20 -2.01 5.26 18.57
CA ARG A 20 -1.86 5.73 19.96
C ARG A 20 -1.06 4.81 20.89
N THR A 21 -0.72 3.59 20.49
CA THR A 21 0.05 2.65 21.32
C THR A 21 1.34 2.23 20.64
N LYS A 22 2.47 2.42 21.33
CA LYS A 22 3.78 1.94 20.84
C LYS A 22 3.73 0.41 20.75
N ASN A 23 4.29 -0.13 19.66
CA ASN A 23 4.57 -1.56 19.50
C ASN A 23 3.33 -2.48 19.49
N GLN A 24 2.16 -1.97 19.11
CA GLN A 24 0.96 -2.78 18.93
C GLN A 24 0.51 -2.79 17.46
N MET A 25 0.34 -4.00 16.93
CA MET A 25 -0.19 -4.24 15.60
C MET A 25 -1.55 -4.91 15.72
N THR A 26 -2.56 -4.34 15.07
CA THR A 26 -3.87 -4.96 14.94
C THR A 26 -3.89 -5.70 13.60
N VAL A 27 -4.30 -6.97 13.64
CA VAL A 27 -4.54 -7.80 12.45
C VAL A 27 -5.93 -8.39 12.64
N GLU A 28 -6.86 -8.04 11.74
CA GLU A 28 -8.28 -8.38 11.92
C GLU A 28 -8.77 -7.81 13.27
N ASP A 29 -9.27 -8.66 14.17
CA ASP A 29 -9.76 -8.28 15.51
C ASP A 29 -8.74 -8.49 16.63
N ARG A 30 -7.54 -8.99 16.31
CA ARG A 30 -6.52 -9.35 17.30
C ARG A 30 -5.41 -8.32 17.40
N VAL A 31 -4.95 -8.07 18.63
CA VAL A 31 -3.88 -7.11 18.93
C VAL A 31 -2.63 -7.85 19.36
N PHE A 32 -1.55 -7.68 18.59
CA PHE A 32 -0.25 -8.27 18.86
C PHE A 32 0.75 -7.24 19.36
N LEU A 33 1.51 -7.58 20.39
CA LEU A 33 2.71 -6.84 20.78
C LEU A 33 3.85 -7.26 19.84
N ILE A 34 4.40 -6.30 19.12
CA ILE A 34 5.46 -6.50 18.13
C ILE A 34 6.75 -5.82 18.56
N SER A 35 7.89 -6.34 18.12
CA SER A 35 9.20 -5.72 18.40
C SER A 35 9.29 -4.29 17.82
N GLU A 36 10.21 -3.48 18.37
CA GLU A 36 10.48 -2.13 17.85
C GLU A 36 10.96 -2.16 16.40
N ASP A 37 11.71 -3.19 15.99
CA ASP A 37 12.20 -3.32 14.60
C ASP A 37 11.03 -3.52 13.62
N LEU A 38 10.11 -4.43 13.94
CA LEU A 38 8.91 -4.66 13.12
C LEU A 38 8.02 -3.41 13.09
N THR A 39 7.92 -2.68 14.20
CA THR A 39 7.18 -1.42 14.28
C THR A 39 7.76 -0.35 13.36
N LYS A 40 9.10 -0.19 13.35
CA LYS A 40 9.78 0.75 12.45
C LYS A 40 9.57 0.38 10.99
N ARG A 41 9.71 -0.91 10.64
CA ARG A 41 9.50 -1.41 9.27
C ARG A 41 8.07 -1.20 8.78
N LEU A 42 7.06 -1.47 9.62
CA LEU A 42 5.66 -1.25 9.28
C LEU A 42 5.32 0.24 9.14
N ARG A 43 5.87 1.12 9.99
CA ARG A 43 5.73 2.58 9.80
C ARG A 43 6.38 3.05 8.50
N ALA A 44 7.60 2.57 8.23
CA ALA A 44 8.30 2.88 6.99
C ALA A 44 7.49 2.42 5.78
N ARG A 45 6.91 1.21 5.83
CA ARG A 45 5.97 0.71 4.82
C ARG A 45 4.81 1.68 4.60
N THR A 46 4.10 2.08 5.65
CA THR A 46 2.97 3.00 5.53
C THR A 46 3.39 4.33 4.93
N ILE A 47 4.50 4.91 5.39
CA ILE A 47 5.02 6.19 4.86
C ILE A 47 5.40 6.06 3.39
N LEU A 48 6.09 4.97 3.01
CA LEU A 48 6.49 4.71 1.62
C LEU A 48 5.27 4.52 0.71
N ILE A 49 4.28 3.75 1.15
CA ILE A 49 3.04 3.54 0.39
C ILE A 49 2.32 4.88 0.23
N VAL A 50 2.12 5.64 1.29
CA VAL A 50 1.45 6.95 1.23
C VAL A 50 2.22 7.92 0.32
N GLY A 51 3.54 7.98 0.43
CA GLY A 51 4.39 8.83 -0.39
C GLY A 51 4.35 8.46 -1.87
N ILE A 52 4.43 7.17 -2.19
CA ILE A 52 4.35 6.67 -3.57
C ILE A 52 2.94 6.89 -4.15
N THR A 53 1.89 6.64 -3.37
CA THR A 53 0.52 6.93 -3.80
C THR A 53 0.34 8.43 -4.08
N LEU A 54 0.86 9.32 -3.23
CA LEU A 54 0.80 10.77 -3.47
C LEU A 54 1.55 11.17 -4.74
N LEU A 55 2.78 10.69 -4.93
CA LEU A 55 3.58 10.94 -6.14
C LEU A 55 2.89 10.44 -7.40
N LEU A 56 2.33 9.23 -7.35
CA LEU A 56 1.59 8.63 -8.44
C LEU A 56 0.32 9.43 -8.74
N SER A 57 -0.46 9.81 -7.72
CA SER A 57 -1.66 10.64 -7.91
C SER A 57 -1.32 12.01 -8.51
N LEU A 58 -0.23 12.65 -8.08
CA LEU A 58 0.25 13.90 -8.67
C LEU A 58 0.67 13.72 -10.13
N THR A 59 1.39 12.65 -10.42
CA THR A 59 1.81 12.30 -11.79
C THR A 59 0.57 12.08 -12.66
N TYR A 60 -0.40 11.29 -12.17
CA TYR A 60 -1.65 11.03 -12.87
C TYR A 60 -2.43 12.31 -13.13
N ASN A 61 -2.61 13.18 -12.13
CA ASN A 61 -3.29 14.46 -12.31
C ASN A 61 -2.55 15.35 -13.32
N PHE A 62 -1.22 15.42 -13.27
CA PHE A 62 -0.43 16.20 -14.23
C PHE A 62 -0.60 15.68 -15.68
N PHE A 63 -0.60 14.36 -15.87
CA PHE A 63 -0.87 13.77 -17.17
C PHE A 63 -2.31 14.04 -17.61
N MET A 64 -3.29 13.79 -16.74
CA MET A 64 -4.71 14.02 -17.06
C MET A 64 -4.99 15.48 -17.37
N GLU A 65 -4.45 16.44 -16.62
CA GLU A 65 -4.62 17.87 -16.89
C GLU A 65 -4.04 18.24 -18.26
N ARG A 66 -2.91 17.65 -18.65
CA ARG A 66 -2.33 17.85 -19.99
C ARG A 66 -3.15 17.19 -21.10
N TYR A 67 -3.77 16.04 -20.83
CA TYR A 67 -4.71 15.41 -21.77
C TYR A 67 -6.05 16.15 -21.82
N ASP A 68 -6.53 16.73 -20.72
CA ASP A 68 -7.78 17.48 -20.67
C ASP A 68 -7.67 18.77 -21.50
N ILE A 69 -6.51 19.42 -21.47
CA ILE A 69 -6.17 20.52 -22.38
C ILE A 69 -6.25 20.06 -23.84
N LEU A 70 -5.65 18.92 -24.19
CA LEU A 70 -5.71 18.33 -25.55
C LEU A 70 -7.12 17.88 -25.96
N ILE A 71 -7.93 17.38 -25.02
CA ILE A 71 -9.33 16.95 -25.24
C ILE A 71 -10.24 18.16 -25.44
N SER A 72 -9.96 19.28 -24.77
CA SER A 72 -10.75 20.51 -24.92
C SER A 72 -10.49 21.22 -26.27
N GLU A 73 -9.33 20.99 -26.89
CA GLU A 73 -8.96 21.57 -28.18
C GLU A 73 -9.28 20.68 -29.39
N LEU A 74 -9.49 19.36 -29.21
CA LEU A 74 -9.87 18.43 -30.28
C LEU A 74 -11.27 17.85 -30.05
N GLU A 75 -12.11 17.84 -31.08
CA GLU A 75 -13.44 17.20 -31.03
C GLU A 75 -13.37 15.81 -30.40
N PRO A 76 -14.31 15.46 -29.49
CA PRO A 76 -14.24 14.22 -28.72
C PRO A 76 -14.36 13.00 -29.63
N SER A 77 -13.21 12.48 -30.04
CA SER A 77 -13.05 11.26 -30.82
C SER A 77 -12.93 10.06 -29.89
N SER A 78 -13.59 8.95 -30.25
CA SER A 78 -13.51 7.67 -29.54
C SER A 78 -12.07 7.18 -29.27
N GLY A 79 -11.10 7.59 -30.09
CA GLY A 79 -9.68 7.28 -29.89
C GLY A 79 -9.10 7.89 -28.63
N ILE A 80 -9.46 9.13 -28.30
CA ILE A 80 -8.92 9.86 -27.14
C ILE A 80 -9.43 9.25 -25.83
N PHE A 81 -10.68 8.82 -25.81
CA PHE A 81 -11.26 8.12 -24.66
C PHE A 81 -10.59 6.76 -24.41
N SER A 82 -10.31 6.00 -25.48
CA SER A 82 -9.60 4.72 -25.38
C SER A 82 -8.16 4.91 -24.87
N GLU A 83 -7.49 5.99 -25.28
CA GLU A 83 -6.13 6.28 -24.87
C GLU A 83 -6.07 6.66 -23.39
N ALA A 84 -6.96 7.57 -22.93
CA ALA A 84 -7.07 7.93 -21.52
C ALA A 84 -7.37 6.71 -20.63
N LEU A 85 -8.30 5.84 -21.05
CA LEU A 85 -8.61 4.60 -20.33
C LEU A 85 -7.39 3.68 -20.22
N SER A 86 -6.59 3.57 -21.30
CA SER A 86 -5.39 2.74 -21.29
C SER A 86 -4.32 3.26 -20.31
N TYR A 87 -4.14 4.59 -20.20
CA TYR A 87 -3.26 5.19 -19.20
C TYR A 87 -3.76 4.94 -17.77
N THR A 88 -5.06 5.04 -17.51
CA THR A 88 -5.64 4.71 -16.20
C THR A 88 -5.40 3.25 -15.84
N ILE A 89 -5.55 2.31 -16.78
CA ILE A 89 -5.30 0.89 -16.55
C ILE A 89 -3.82 0.64 -16.21
N VAL A 90 -2.91 1.19 -16.99
CA VAL A 90 -1.45 1.08 -16.72
C VAL A 90 -1.11 1.68 -15.35
N PHE A 91 -1.71 2.81 -15.00
CA PHE A 91 -1.53 3.45 -13.71
C PHE A 91 -1.96 2.55 -12.54
N ILE A 92 -3.15 1.93 -12.63
CA ILE A 92 -3.65 0.99 -11.61
C ILE A 92 -2.72 -0.23 -11.49
N ILE A 93 -2.22 -0.76 -12.61
CA ILE A 93 -1.28 -1.88 -12.61
C ILE A 93 0.03 -1.50 -11.90
N VAL A 94 0.61 -0.33 -12.23
CA VAL A 94 1.84 0.16 -11.60
C VAL A 94 1.63 0.39 -10.10
N LEU A 95 0.49 0.95 -9.70
CA LEU A 95 0.11 1.08 -8.28
C LEU A 95 0.06 -0.28 -7.58
N GLY A 96 -0.60 -1.26 -8.19
CA GLY A 96 -0.71 -2.62 -7.64
C GLY A 96 0.66 -3.30 -7.47
N ILE A 97 1.52 -3.20 -8.47
CA ILE A 97 2.89 -3.75 -8.44
C ILE A 97 3.73 -3.03 -7.38
N GLY A 98 3.65 -1.69 -7.32
CA GLY A 98 4.35 -0.89 -6.32
C GLY A 98 3.94 -1.28 -4.90
N PHE A 99 2.64 -1.38 -4.66
CA PHE A 99 2.09 -1.83 -3.38
C PHE A 99 2.60 -3.22 -2.99
N ALA A 100 2.55 -4.19 -3.90
CA ALA A 100 3.03 -5.55 -3.65
C ALA A 100 4.53 -5.59 -3.33
N THR A 101 5.34 -4.84 -4.09
CA THR A 101 6.80 -4.81 -3.94
C THR A 101 7.21 -4.18 -2.61
N ILE A 102 6.66 -3.02 -2.28
CA ILE A 102 6.94 -2.33 -0.99
C ILE A 102 6.50 -3.20 0.18
N SER A 103 5.33 -3.84 0.06
CA SER A 103 4.80 -4.68 1.14
C SER A 103 5.65 -5.94 1.35
N LEU A 104 6.12 -6.58 0.28
CA LEU A 104 7.01 -7.74 0.35
C LEU A 104 8.40 -7.40 0.91
N LEU A 105 8.92 -6.22 0.58
CA LEU A 105 10.26 -5.77 1.00
C LEU A 105 10.27 -5.28 2.45
N ALA A 106 9.21 -4.57 2.86
CA ALA A 106 9.12 -4.04 4.22
C ALA A 106 8.80 -5.13 5.27
N ILE A 107 8.05 -6.17 4.90
CA ILE A 107 7.63 -7.22 5.84
C ILE A 107 8.62 -8.39 5.77
N PRO A 108 9.43 -8.64 6.82
CA PRO A 108 10.43 -9.70 6.81
C PRO A 108 9.79 -11.08 6.58
N LYS A 109 10.55 -12.06 6.09
CA LYS A 109 10.04 -13.44 5.95
C LYS A 109 9.77 -14.08 7.32
N ASN A 110 10.51 -13.67 8.36
CA ASN A 110 10.46 -14.20 9.72
C ASN A 110 9.67 -13.29 10.67
N VAL A 111 8.45 -12.91 10.28
CA VAL A 111 7.62 -12.02 11.13
C VAL A 111 7.27 -12.67 12.46
N HIS A 112 7.13 -14.00 12.51
CA HIS A 112 6.80 -14.71 13.74
C HIS A 112 7.83 -14.49 14.86
N ASP A 113 9.12 -14.42 14.52
CA ASP A 113 10.19 -14.15 15.49
C ASP A 113 10.11 -12.74 16.11
N HIS A 114 9.29 -11.86 15.51
CA HIS A 114 9.13 -10.47 15.92
C HIS A 114 7.78 -10.20 16.62
N ILE A 115 6.93 -11.23 16.76
CA ILE A 115 5.68 -11.17 17.52
C ILE A 115 5.98 -11.68 18.93
N ILE A 116 5.89 -10.78 19.91
CA ILE A 116 6.28 -11.08 21.30
C ILE A 116 5.14 -11.80 22.02
N LYS A 117 3.91 -11.27 21.91
CA LYS A 117 2.74 -11.82 22.59
C LYS A 117 1.45 -11.30 21.98
N GLU A 118 0.41 -12.12 21.99
CA GLU A 118 -0.97 -11.70 21.76
C GLU A 118 -1.54 -11.02 23.01
N LEU A 119 -2.18 -9.87 22.85
CA LEU A 119 -2.75 -9.10 23.96
C LEU A 119 -4.24 -9.39 24.14
N TYR A 120 -5.00 -9.40 23.04
CA TYR A 120 -6.45 -9.59 22.98
C TYR A 120 -6.87 -10.07 21.59
#